data_AF-W7KWG7-F1
#
_entry.id   AF-W7KWG7-F1
#
_cell.length_a   1.000
_cell.length_b   1.000
_cell.length_c   1.000
_cell.angle_alpha   90.00
_cell.angle_beta   90.00
_cell.angle_gamma   90.00
#
_symmetry.space_group_name_H-M   'P 1'
#
loop_
_entity.id
_entity.type
_entity.pdbx_description
1 polymer ?
#
loop_
_entity_poly.entity_id
_entity_poly.type
_entity_poly.pdbx_seq_one_letter_code
_entity_poly.pdbx_strand_id
1 'polypeptide(L)'
;MYYAFLIMLVYGLLSPIYFRLLKGKLSNEKGFYVVWVTAPFLASYFYLSSSILYVPLIAINALGYYLVYKGMTSHISDGLLFLLTSVIIMLFYKL
;
A
#
# COMPACT_ATOMS: atom_id res chain seq x y z
N MET A 1 -1.47 2.50 16.04
CA MET A 1 -0.32 1.80 15.40
C MET A 1 -0.63 0.39 14.90
N TYR A 2 -1.08 -0.56 15.74
CA TYR A 2 -1.36 -1.95 15.30
C TYR A 2 -2.33 -2.06 14.11
N TYR A 3 -3.36 -1.21 14.07
CA TYR A 3 -4.32 -1.21 12.96
C TYR A 3 -3.67 -0.77 11.63
N ALA A 4 -2.78 0.22 11.64
CA ALA A 4 -2.06 0.64 10.43
C ALA A 4 -1.16 -0.47 9.88
N PHE A 5 -0.46 -1.18 10.76
CA PHE A 5 0.27 -2.41 10.41
C PHE A 5 -0.66 -3.44 9.77
N LEU A 6 -1.80 -3.73 10.42
CA LEU A 6 -2.74 -4.76 9.97
C LEU A 6 -3.38 -4.41 8.62
N ILE A 7 -3.73 -3.14 8.41
CA ILE A 7 -4.24 -2.63 7.12
C ILE A 7 -3.22 -2.89 6.01
N MET A 8 -1.96 -2.51 6.21
CA MET A 8 -0.90 -2.72 5.22
C MET A 8 -0.63 -4.19 4.96
N LEU A 9 -0.62 -5.02 6.01
CA LEU A 9 -0.43 -6.46 5.90
C LEU A 9 -1.55 -7.12 5.08
N VAL A 10 -2.81 -6.81 5.40
CA VAL A 10 -3.98 -7.36 4.71
C VAL A 10 -3.97 -6.94 3.24
N TYR A 11 -3.71 -5.67 2.93
CA TYR A 11 -3.57 -5.21 1.54
C TYR A 11 -2.45 -5.91 0.81
N GLY A 12 -1.30 -6.13 1.46
CA GLY A 12 -0.17 -6.87 0.89
C GLY A 12 -0.54 -8.31 0.52
N LEU A 13 -1.19 -9.04 1.43
CA LEU A 13 -1.61 -10.41 1.20
C LEU A 13 -2.71 -10.53 0.14
N LEU A 14 -3.64 -9.58 0.11
CA LEU A 14 -4.80 -9.61 -0.80
C LEU A 14 -4.47 -9.09 -2.21
N SER A 15 -3.46 -8.24 -2.37
CA SER A 15 -3.08 -7.67 -3.68
C SER A 15 -2.90 -8.71 -4.79
N PRO A 16 -2.11 -9.79 -4.60
CA PRO A 16 -1.93 -10.79 -5.67
C PRO A 16 -3.22 -11.56 -5.98
N ILE A 17 -4.08 -11.76 -4.97
CA ILE A 17 -5.38 -12.44 -5.13
C ILE A 17 -6.32 -11.56 -5.95
N TYR A 18 -6.48 -10.28 -5.54
CA TYR A 18 -7.33 -9.32 -6.24
C TYR A 18 -6.86 -9.08 -7.66
N PHE A 19 -5.55 -8.94 -7.88
CA PHE A 19 -5.00 -8.79 -9.21
C PHE A 19 -5.36 -9.98 -10.10
N ARG A 20 -5.17 -11.22 -9.64
CA ARG A 20 -5.54 -12.41 -10.42
C ARG A 20 -7.03 -12.45 -10.76
N LEU A 21 -7.91 -12.01 -9.85
CA LEU A 21 -9.35 -12.04 -10.06
C LEU A 21 -9.84 -10.96 -11.03
N LEU A 22 -9.20 -9.78 -11.02
CA LEU A 22 -9.62 -8.58 -11.75
C LEU A 22 -8.84 -8.32 -13.04
N LYS A 23 -7.69 -8.96 -13.24
CA LYS A 23 -6.85 -8.77 -14.44
C LYS A 23 -7.68 -8.98 -15.72
N GLY A 24 -7.60 -8.01 -16.64
CA GLY A 24 -8.33 -8.06 -17.92
C GLY A 24 -9.85 -7.82 -17.83
N LYS A 25 -10.40 -7.58 -16.63
CA LYS A 25 -11.82 -7.25 -16.41
C LYS A 25 -12.05 -5.77 -16.10
N LEU A 26 -10.98 -5.01 -15.83
CA LEU A 26 -11.04 -3.61 -15.45
C LEU A 26 -11.03 -2.72 -16.69
N SER A 27 -12.04 -1.85 -16.83
CA SER A 27 -12.10 -0.84 -17.88
C SER A 27 -11.05 0.27 -17.70
N ASN A 28 -10.61 0.50 -16.45
CA ASN A 28 -9.58 1.48 -16.10
C ASN A 28 -8.60 0.90 -15.06
N GLU A 29 -7.64 0.11 -15.53
CA GLU A 29 -6.61 -0.49 -14.67
C GLU A 29 -5.78 0.56 -13.94
N LYS A 30 -5.40 1.65 -14.61
CA LYS A 30 -4.57 2.71 -14.01
C LYS A 30 -5.30 3.38 -12.83
N GLY A 31 -6.58 3.71 -13.00
CA GLY A 31 -7.42 4.26 -11.94
C GLY A 31 -7.58 3.30 -10.76
N PHE A 32 -7.76 2.01 -11.05
CA PHE A 32 -7.78 0.98 -10.02
C PHE A 32 -6.48 0.97 -9.20
N TYR A 33 -5.30 0.96 -9.83
CA TYR A 33 -4.03 0.94 -9.09
C TYR A 33 -3.80 2.20 -8.25
N VAL A 34 -4.20 3.38 -8.75
CA VAL A 34 -4.11 4.61 -7.95
C VAL A 34 -4.93 4.45 -6.66
N VAL A 35 -6.20 4.04 -6.78
CA VAL A 35 -7.07 3.84 -5.61
C VAL A 35 -6.53 2.73 -4.71
N TRP A 36 -6.04 1.63 -5.29
CA TRP A 36 -5.49 0.49 -4.56
C TRP A 36 -4.25 0.86 -3.75
N VAL A 37 -3.40 1.76 -4.28
CA VAL A 37 -2.30 2.36 -3.53
C VAL A 37 -2.83 3.33 -2.48
N THR A 38 -3.73 4.26 -2.81
CA THR A 38 -4.15 5.31 -1.88
C THR A 38 -4.86 4.77 -0.65
N ALA A 39 -5.77 3.81 -0.82
CA ALA A 39 -6.68 3.35 0.23
C ALA A 39 -5.98 2.88 1.53
N PRO A 40 -5.00 1.96 1.51
CA PRO A 40 -4.35 1.49 2.72
C PRO A 40 -3.54 2.60 3.41
N PHE A 41 -2.89 3.50 2.66
CA PHE A 41 -2.16 4.64 3.24
C PHE A 41 -3.11 5.62 3.91
N LEU A 42 -4.21 6.00 3.23
CA LEU A 42 -5.19 6.92 3.77
C LEU A 42 -5.79 6.37 5.07
N ALA A 43 -6.23 5.10 5.07
CA ALA A 43 -6.72 4.44 6.27
C ALA A 43 -5.66 4.42 7.38
N SER A 44 -4.42 4.10 7.03
CA SER A 44 -3.31 4.05 8.01
C SER A 44 -3.01 5.40 8.64
N TYR A 45 -3.18 6.52 7.92
CA TYR A 45 -3.01 7.87 8.46
C TYR A 45 -3.95 8.20 9.62
N PHE A 46 -5.16 7.64 9.64
CA PHE A 46 -6.12 7.80 10.74
C PHE A 46 -5.78 6.94 11.97
N TYR A 47 -5.08 5.82 11.78
CA TYR A 47 -4.75 4.88 12.85
C TYR A 47 -3.28 4.96 13.34
N LEU A 48 -2.55 5.96 12.86
CA LEU A 48 -1.20 6.26 13.30
C LEU A 48 -1.21 7.06 14.59
N SER A 49 -0.46 6.56 15.56
CA SER A 49 -0.30 7.19 16.88
C SER A 49 1.00 7.98 16.99
N SER A 50 1.98 7.75 16.11
CA SER A 50 3.24 8.51 16.08
C SER A 50 3.35 9.29 14.78
N SER A 51 3.60 10.60 14.91
CA SER A 51 3.79 11.51 13.78
C SER A 51 5.09 11.26 13.01
N ILE A 52 6.09 10.64 13.65
CA ILE A 52 7.37 10.25 13.00
C ILE A 52 7.14 9.35 11.78
N LEU A 53 6.09 8.54 11.81
CA LEU A 53 5.77 7.61 10.72
C LEU A 53 5.11 8.28 9.50
N TYR A 54 4.67 9.54 9.59
CA TYR A 54 4.06 10.20 8.44
C TYR A 54 5.04 10.39 7.28
N VAL A 55 6.28 10.80 7.58
CA VAL A 55 7.30 11.06 6.55
C VAL A 55 7.60 9.80 5.71
N PRO A 56 7.99 8.64 6.30
CA PRO A 56 8.25 7.45 5.51
C PRO A 56 7.00 6.95 4.78
N LEU A 57 5.80 7.06 5.37
CA LEU A 57 4.59 6.58 4.72
C LEU A 57 4.13 7.47 3.56
N ILE A 58 4.30 8.79 3.65
CA ILE A 58 4.08 9.70 2.53
C ILE A 58 5.06 9.39 1.40
N ALA A 59 6.33 9.14 1.72
CA ALA A 59 7.33 8.78 0.72
C ALA A 59 6.98 7.47 0.00
N ILE A 60 6.55 6.44 0.72
CA ILE A 60 6.15 5.16 0.10
C ILE A 60 4.84 5.30 -0.70
N ASN A 61 3.88 6.10 -0.22
CA ASN A 61 2.66 6.39 -0.98
C ASN A 61 2.98 7.10 -2.30
N ALA A 62 3.85 8.11 -2.27
CA ALA A 62 4.36 8.80 -3.45
C ALA A 62 5.10 7.85 -4.40
N LEU A 63 5.91 6.92 -3.87
CA LEU A 63 6.54 5.86 -4.65
C LEU A 63 5.49 4.98 -5.34
N GLY A 64 4.41 4.62 -4.64
CA GLY A 64 3.29 3.88 -5.22
C GLY A 64 2.68 4.61 -6.42
N TYR A 65 2.41 5.91 -6.30
CA TYR A 65 1.93 6.72 -7.43
C TYR A 65 2.93 6.78 -8.58
N TYR A 66 4.22 6.92 -8.28
CA TYR A 66 5.28 6.90 -9.29
C TYR A 66 5.32 5.57 -10.06
N LEU A 67 5.19 4.44 -9.36
CA LEU A 67 5.13 3.11 -9.99
C LEU A 67 3.92 2.97 -10.91
N VAL A 68 2.74 3.46 -10.50
CA VAL A 68 1.54 3.50 -11.36
C VAL A 68 1.77 4.38 -12.58
N TYR A 69 2.36 5.56 -12.40
CA TYR A 69 2.66 6.47 -13.50
C TYR A 69 3.61 5.86 -14.53
N LYS A 70 4.63 5.11 -14.07
CA LYS A 70 5.60 4.40 -14.91
C LYS A 70 5.08 3.08 -15.49
N GLY A 71 3.86 2.66 -15.15
CA GLY A 71 3.31 1.37 -15.58
C GLY A 71 3.99 0.15 -14.92
N MET A 72 4.76 0.35 -13.85
CA MET A 72 5.45 -0.70 -13.11
C MET A 72 4.53 -1.36 -12.07
N THR A 73 3.28 -1.64 -12.46
CA THR A 73 2.20 -2.05 -11.56
C THR A 73 2.38 -3.45 -10.98
N SER A 74 3.32 -4.26 -11.51
CA SER A 74 3.70 -5.57 -10.96
C SER A 74 4.11 -5.50 -9.48
N HIS A 75 4.84 -4.45 -9.09
CA HIS A 75 5.31 -4.23 -7.72
C HIS A 75 4.17 -3.90 -6.74
N ILE A 76 3.04 -3.44 -7.27
CA ILE A 76 1.81 -3.15 -6.52
C ILE A 76 0.93 -4.40 -6.49
N SER A 77 0.77 -5.06 -7.62
CA SER A 77 -0.05 -6.28 -7.74
C SER A 77 0.50 -7.44 -6.93
N ASP A 78 1.81 -7.56 -6.80
CA ASP A 78 2.44 -8.62 -6.00
C ASP A 78 2.37 -8.33 -4.49
N GLY A 79 1.81 -7.17 -4.11
CA GLY A 79 1.60 -6.77 -2.71
C GLY A 79 2.87 -6.39 -1.95
N LEU A 80 4.04 -6.54 -2.57
CA LEU A 80 5.35 -6.31 -1.97
C LEU A 80 5.46 -4.91 -1.33
N LEU A 81 4.97 -3.88 -2.03
CA LEU A 81 5.00 -2.51 -1.53
C LEU A 81 4.28 -2.38 -0.18
N PHE A 82 3.11 -3.00 -0.03
CA PHE A 82 2.33 -2.93 1.21
C PHE A 82 2.93 -3.82 2.31
N LEU A 83 3.46 -5.00 1.95
CA LEU A 83 4.15 -5.88 2.91
C LEU A 83 5.40 -5.20 3.49
N LEU A 84 6.23 -4.59 2.66
CA LEU A 84 7.40 -3.82 3.12
C LEU A 84 6.98 -2.66 4.01
N THR A 85 5.90 -1.97 3.65
CA THR A 85 5.33 -0.88 4.46
C THR A 85 4.90 -1.40 5.84
N SER A 86 4.26 -2.58 5.90
CA SER A 86 3.85 -3.19 7.18
C SER A 86 5.06 -3.48 8.08
N VAL A 87 6.15 -4.01 7.51
CA VAL A 87 7.40 -4.27 8.25
C VAL A 87 7.98 -2.97 8.79
N ILE A 88 8.01 -1.90 7.99
CA ILE A 88 8.49 -0.59 8.44
C ILE A 88 7.67 -0.09 9.62
N ILE A 89 6.34 -0.10 9.53
CA ILE A 89 5.47 0.32 10.64
C ILE A 89 5.76 -0.50 11.91
N MET A 90 5.97 -1.80 11.79
CA MET A 90 6.27 -2.69 12.92
C MET A 90 7.64 -2.41 13.56
N LEU A 91 8.66 -2.12 12.75
CA LEU A 91 9.99 -1.79 13.25
C LEU A 91 9.98 -0.49 14.08
N PHE A 92 9.30 0.55 13.59
CA PHE A 92 9.14 1.81 14.31
C PHE A 92 8.20 1.72 15.51
N TYR A 93 7.37 0.69 15.61
CA TYR A 93 6.59 0.43 16.83
C TYR A 93 7.44 -0.14 17.96
N LYS A 94 8.47 -0.94 17.62
CA LYS A 94 9.32 -1.62 18.61
C LYS A 94 10.48 -0.75 19.12
N LEU A 95 10.77 0.35 18.42
CA LEU A 95 11.72 1.40 18.80
C LEU A 95 11.04 2.42 19.73
#